data_AF-A0A816AB52-F1
#
_entry.id   AF-A0A816AB52-F1
#
_cell.length_a   1.000
_cell.length_b   1.000
_cell.length_c   1.000
_cell.angle_alpha   90.00
_cell.angle_beta   90.00
_cell.angle_gamma   90.00
#
_symmetry.space_group_name_H-M   'P 1'
#
loop_
_entity.id
_entity.type
_entity.pdbx_description
1 polymer ?
#
loop_
_entity_poly.entity_id
_entity_poly.type
_entity_poly.pdbx_seq_one_letter_code
_entity_poly.pdbx_strand_id
1 'polypeptide(L)'
;GLDITFGSLNDTSYGGILIRSIENKETKQIYEGSCLVVDAILNLCNSETIKELVEIKLSKNLHVFNENQFIYLRSCKSQTNQDIIASPRVGLTLKVPSLDRERFLFRPYRFTLKNYYPKKMKLTVLLALAAEKYFNDKKENFTDYAKELATSTKTRQATLMINLNDLQTGYDMDISKKTSPLVDYYKKNFTTTDLAQAYGIWIKKYRTN
;
A
#
# COMPACT_ATOMS: atom_id res chain seq x y z
N GLY A 1 9.47 5.58 -10.70
CA GLY A 1 8.90 4.29 -10.26
C GLY A 1 8.61 3.47 -11.49
N LEU A 2 8.39 2.16 -11.34
CA LEU A 2 8.03 1.29 -12.46
C LEU A 2 6.54 0.95 -12.38
N ASP A 3 5.79 1.23 -13.45
CA ASP A 3 4.36 1.01 -13.53
C ASP A 3 4.04 -0.01 -14.63
N ILE A 4 3.11 -0.92 -14.37
CA ILE A 4 2.43 -1.70 -15.40
C ILE A 4 1.18 -0.94 -15.77
N THR A 5 1.07 -0.48 -17.00
CA THR A 5 -0.12 0.22 -17.50
C THR A 5 -0.99 -0.73 -18.31
N PHE A 6 -2.29 -0.56 -18.19
CA PHE A 6 -3.28 -1.30 -18.96
C PHE A 6 -4.48 -0.41 -19.24
N GLY A 7 -5.15 -0.69 -20.35
CA GLY A 7 -6.33 0.03 -20.80
C GLY A 7 -7.07 -0.80 -21.83
N SER A 8 -8.33 -0.47 -22.04
CA SER A 8 -9.16 -1.03 -23.09
C SER A 8 -9.18 -0.06 -24.26
N LEU A 9 -9.15 -0.55 -25.50
CA LEU A 9 -9.47 0.29 -26.66
C LEU A 9 -10.98 0.52 -26.78
N ASN A 10 -11.78 -0.39 -26.18
CA ASN A 10 -13.24 -0.36 -26.25
C ASN A 10 -13.85 0.48 -25.13
N ASP A 11 -13.15 0.63 -24.01
CA ASP A 11 -13.57 1.45 -22.88
C ASP A 11 -12.56 2.58 -22.72
N THR A 12 -13.01 3.83 -22.54
CA THR A 12 -12.14 4.99 -22.27
C THR A 12 -11.50 4.94 -20.88
N SER A 13 -11.17 3.75 -20.40
CA SER A 13 -10.66 3.45 -19.06
C SER A 13 -9.21 3.01 -19.14
N TYR A 14 -8.40 3.63 -18.29
CA TYR A 14 -6.97 3.35 -18.15
C TYR A 14 -6.63 3.17 -16.68
N GLY A 15 -5.68 2.30 -16.41
CA GLY A 15 -5.23 1.96 -15.07
C GLY A 15 -3.76 1.58 -15.06
N GLY A 16 -3.23 1.41 -13.85
CA GLY A 16 -1.89 0.91 -13.70
C GLY A 16 -1.60 0.38 -12.31
N ILE A 17 -0.57 -0.46 -12.24
CA ILE A 17 -0.03 -1.04 -11.02
C ILE A 17 1.39 -0.52 -10.84
N LEU A 18 1.61 0.25 -9.78
CA LEU A 18 2.94 0.70 -9.39
C LEU A 18 3.67 -0.43 -8.65
N ILE A 19 4.80 -0.86 -9.18
CA ILE A 19 5.70 -1.81 -8.51
C ILE A 19 6.49 -1.05 -7.46
N ARG A 20 6.29 -1.44 -6.19
CA ARG A 20 6.91 -0.79 -5.02
C ARG A 20 8.02 -1.60 -4.37
N SER A 21 8.04 -2.91 -4.61
CA SER A 21 9.06 -3.80 -4.09
C SER A 21 9.21 -5.02 -4.98
N ILE A 22 10.42 -5.52 -5.10
CA ILE A 22 10.75 -6.78 -5.78
C ILE A 22 11.67 -7.62 -4.90
N GLU A 23 11.59 -8.94 -5.03
CA GLU A 23 12.48 -9.90 -4.38
C GLU A 23 13.33 -10.60 -5.45
N ASN A 24 14.64 -10.64 -5.25
CA ASN A 24 15.49 -11.56 -6.00
C ASN A 24 15.27 -12.98 -5.47
N LYS A 25 14.77 -13.88 -6.33
CA LYS A 25 14.41 -15.24 -5.92
C LYS A 25 15.59 -16.08 -5.45
N GLU A 26 16.78 -15.83 -5.96
CA GLU A 26 18.02 -16.56 -5.65
C GLU A 26 18.62 -16.06 -4.33
N THR A 27 18.83 -14.75 -4.20
CA THR A 27 19.53 -14.16 -3.04
C THR A 27 18.60 -13.83 -1.88
N LYS A 28 17.27 -13.86 -2.09
CA LYS A 28 16.24 -13.39 -1.15
C LYS A 28 16.35 -11.93 -0.77
N GLN A 29 17.15 -11.15 -1.50
CA GLN A 29 17.25 -9.72 -1.31
C GLN A 29 15.96 -9.02 -1.75
N ILE A 30 15.42 -8.18 -0.87
CA ILE A 30 14.23 -7.38 -1.14
C ILE A 30 14.65 -5.93 -1.40
N TYR A 31 14.25 -5.39 -2.55
CA TYR A 31 14.39 -3.98 -2.88
C TYR A 31 13.08 -3.27 -2.53
N GLU A 32 13.10 -2.46 -1.46
CA GLU A 32 11.88 -1.82 -0.94
C GLU A 32 11.85 -0.32 -1.29
N GLY A 33 11.00 0.06 -2.24
CA GLY A 33 10.78 1.45 -2.63
C GLY A 33 10.81 1.58 -4.15
N SER A 34 9.90 2.38 -4.69
CA SER A 34 9.76 2.54 -6.14
C SER A 34 11.01 3.09 -6.85
N CYS A 35 11.89 3.80 -6.14
CA CYS A 35 13.18 4.25 -6.70
C CYS A 35 14.20 3.10 -6.65
N LEU A 36 14.34 2.45 -5.50
CA LEU A 36 15.26 1.31 -5.33
C LEU A 36 14.95 0.14 -6.26
N VAL A 37 13.66 -0.09 -6.58
CA VAL A 37 13.24 -1.04 -7.61
C VAL A 37 13.79 -0.65 -8.99
N VAL A 38 13.70 0.63 -9.35
CA VAL A 38 14.22 1.12 -10.64
C VAL A 38 15.74 1.01 -10.68
N ASP A 39 16.43 1.42 -9.61
CA ASP A 39 17.89 1.33 -9.51
C ASP A 39 18.36 -0.13 -9.64
N ALA A 40 17.68 -1.07 -8.98
CA ALA A 40 17.97 -2.49 -9.10
C ALA A 40 17.82 -3.01 -10.53
N ILE A 41 16.76 -2.59 -11.23
CA ILE A 41 16.51 -2.98 -12.63
C ILE A 41 17.54 -2.38 -13.58
N LEU A 42 17.89 -1.10 -13.42
CA LEU A 42 18.92 -0.43 -14.21
C LEU A 42 20.27 -1.14 -14.08
N ASN A 43 20.66 -1.48 -12.84
CA ASN A 43 21.88 -2.25 -12.57
C ASN A 43 21.85 -3.63 -13.23
N LEU A 44 20.74 -4.37 -13.12
CA LEU A 44 20.59 -5.69 -13.76
C LEU A 44 20.64 -5.62 -15.29
N CYS A 45 20.17 -4.51 -15.88
CA CYS A 45 20.18 -4.29 -17.33
C CYS A 45 21.48 -3.64 -17.83
N ASN A 46 22.45 -3.36 -16.94
CA ASN A 46 23.64 -2.57 -17.23
C ASN A 46 23.30 -1.29 -18.00
N SER A 47 22.40 -0.48 -17.44
CA SER A 47 21.96 0.79 -18.01
C SER A 47 22.13 1.91 -16.98
N GLU A 48 22.71 3.03 -17.39
CA GLU A 48 22.96 4.18 -16.49
C GLU A 48 21.69 5.02 -16.28
N THR A 49 20.81 5.05 -17.28
CA THR A 49 19.61 5.87 -17.26
C THR A 49 18.36 5.11 -17.73
N ILE A 50 17.19 5.58 -17.27
CA ILE A 50 15.89 5.08 -17.76
C ILE A 50 15.77 5.26 -19.28
N LYS A 51 16.30 6.38 -19.81
CA LYS A 51 16.27 6.67 -21.23
C LYS A 51 17.05 5.61 -22.03
N GLU A 52 18.27 5.30 -21.59
CA GLU A 52 19.09 4.25 -22.21
C GLU A 52 18.39 2.89 -22.18
N LEU A 53 17.85 2.50 -21.01
CA LEU A 53 17.09 1.26 -20.87
C LEU A 53 15.93 1.18 -21.87
N VAL A 54 15.11 2.23 -21.95
CA VAL A 54 13.90 2.24 -22.80
C VAL A 54 14.24 2.34 -24.29
N GLU A 55 15.11 3.28 -24.67
CA GLU A 55 15.36 3.57 -26.08
C GLU A 55 16.30 2.55 -26.73
N ILE A 56 17.28 2.04 -25.99
CA ILE A 56 18.34 1.18 -26.53
C ILE A 56 18.06 -0.28 -26.14
N LYS A 57 18.05 -0.61 -24.84
CA LYS A 57 17.94 -2.01 -24.42
C LYS A 57 16.58 -2.62 -24.75
N LEU A 58 15.50 -1.87 -24.52
CA LEU A 58 14.14 -2.30 -24.84
C LEU A 58 13.70 -1.92 -26.26
N SER A 59 14.51 -1.16 -27.01
CA SER A 59 14.19 -0.72 -28.37
C SER A 59 12.78 -0.09 -28.49
N LYS A 60 12.36 0.68 -27.47
CA LYS A 60 11.01 1.25 -27.31
C LYS A 60 9.85 0.24 -27.25
N ASN A 61 10.14 -1.06 -27.14
CA ASN A 61 9.14 -2.09 -26.94
C ASN A 61 8.82 -2.23 -25.45
N LEU A 62 7.70 -1.66 -25.02
CA LEU A 62 7.23 -1.71 -23.63
C LEU A 62 6.20 -2.82 -23.38
N HIS A 63 6.07 -3.78 -24.29
CA HIS A 63 5.14 -4.88 -24.14
C HIS A 63 5.62 -5.82 -23.01
N VAL A 64 4.93 -5.75 -21.86
CA VAL A 64 5.36 -6.41 -20.63
C VAL A 64 5.41 -7.94 -20.71
N PHE A 65 4.79 -8.57 -21.70
CA PHE A 65 4.82 -10.03 -21.89
C PHE A 65 5.75 -10.48 -23.02
N ASN A 66 6.58 -9.58 -23.58
CA ASN A 66 7.54 -9.97 -24.61
C ASN A 66 8.77 -10.64 -23.98
N GLU A 67 8.80 -11.97 -23.96
CA GLU A 67 9.87 -12.77 -23.34
C GLU A 67 11.26 -12.58 -23.99
N ASN A 68 11.31 -11.99 -25.20
CA ASN A 68 12.56 -11.69 -25.90
C ASN A 68 13.18 -10.33 -25.48
N GLN A 69 12.63 -9.66 -24.46
CA GLN A 69 13.12 -8.37 -23.95
C GLN A 69 13.94 -8.55 -22.67
N PHE A 70 14.74 -7.53 -22.33
CA PHE A 70 15.51 -7.47 -21.08
C PHE A 70 14.61 -7.51 -19.82
N ILE A 71 13.38 -7.00 -19.93
CA ILE A 71 12.43 -6.94 -18.84
C ILE A 71 11.08 -7.43 -19.35
N TYR A 72 10.53 -8.45 -18.70
CA TYR A 72 9.21 -8.99 -19.01
C TYR A 72 8.60 -9.64 -17.77
N LEU A 73 7.29 -9.85 -17.83
CA LEU A 73 6.50 -10.58 -16.86
C LEU A 73 6.26 -11.97 -17.40
N ARG A 74 6.53 -12.97 -16.57
CA ARG A 74 6.16 -14.36 -16.83
C ARG A 74 5.19 -14.82 -15.77
N SER A 75 4.13 -15.49 -16.18
CA SER A 75 3.31 -16.23 -15.24
C SER A 75 4.16 -17.32 -14.58
N CYS A 76 4.12 -17.37 -13.25
CA CYS A 76 4.79 -18.38 -12.47
C CYS A 76 3.69 -19.12 -11.71
N LYS A 77 3.54 -20.44 -11.92
CA LYS A 77 2.71 -21.26 -11.04
C LYS A 77 3.30 -21.12 -9.64
N SER A 78 2.58 -20.42 -8.75
CA SER A 78 3.08 -20.23 -7.40
C SER A 78 3.22 -21.60 -6.73
N GLN A 79 4.41 -21.91 -6.20
CA GLN A 79 4.61 -23.11 -5.39
C GLN A 79 3.95 -22.99 -4.01
N THR A 80 3.47 -21.81 -3.62
CA THR A 80 2.78 -21.58 -2.34
C THR A 80 1.60 -20.63 -2.52
N ASN A 81 0.42 -20.99 -2.01
CA ASN A 81 -0.65 -20.01 -1.82
C ASN A 81 -0.18 -19.02 -0.75
N GLN A 82 0.26 -17.85 -1.18
CA GLN A 82 0.66 -16.79 -0.26
C GLN A 82 -0.51 -15.84 -0.07
N ASP A 83 -0.89 -15.65 1.18
CA ASP A 83 -1.91 -14.67 1.54
C ASP A 83 -1.46 -13.25 1.16
N ILE A 84 -2.37 -12.48 0.57
CA ILE A 84 -2.17 -11.09 0.21
C ILE A 84 -2.92 -10.22 1.21
N ILE A 85 -2.23 -9.25 1.82
CA ILE A 85 -2.85 -8.19 2.59
C ILE A 85 -3.10 -7.00 1.68
N ALA A 86 -4.34 -6.51 1.67
CA ALA A 86 -4.70 -5.26 1.05
C ALA A 86 -4.72 -4.13 2.11
N SER A 87 -3.98 -3.04 1.87
CA SER A 87 -3.85 -1.94 2.83
C SER A 87 -3.95 -0.57 2.14
N PRO A 88 -4.24 0.50 2.91
CA PRO A 88 -4.14 1.86 2.41
C PRO A 88 -2.76 2.20 1.82
N ARG A 89 -2.74 3.14 0.86
CA ARG A 89 -1.50 3.79 0.39
C ARG A 89 -1.15 4.95 1.32
N VAL A 90 0.09 4.99 1.81
CA VAL A 90 0.70 6.18 2.43
C VAL A 90 1.08 7.20 1.36
N GLY A 91 0.88 8.48 1.66
CA GLY A 91 1.32 9.60 0.81
C GLY A 91 0.31 10.01 -0.28
N LEU A 92 -0.91 9.48 -0.25
CA LEU A 92 -2.01 10.02 -1.04
C LEU A 92 -2.55 11.30 -0.37
N THR A 93 -1.85 12.43 -0.51
CA THR A 93 -2.37 13.70 0.02
C THR A 93 -3.44 14.35 -0.85
N LEU A 94 -3.76 13.75 -2.01
CA LEU A 94 -4.78 14.19 -2.98
C LEU A 94 -4.90 15.73 -3.02
N LYS A 95 -3.83 16.41 -3.40
CA LYS A 95 -3.57 17.87 -3.19
C LYS A 95 -4.60 18.86 -3.78
N VAL A 96 -5.49 18.41 -4.65
CA VAL A 96 -6.59 19.23 -5.20
C VAL A 96 -7.86 18.93 -4.38
N PRO A 97 -8.80 19.85 -4.15
CA PRO A 97 -10.05 19.51 -3.47
C PRO A 97 -11.06 18.88 -4.44
N SER A 98 -11.72 17.78 -4.05
CA SER A 98 -12.97 17.31 -4.67
C SER A 98 -13.79 16.49 -3.66
N LEU A 99 -15.12 16.48 -3.85
CA LEU A 99 -16.10 15.94 -2.89
C LEU A 99 -15.83 14.47 -2.50
N ASP A 100 -15.32 13.66 -3.43
CA ASP A 100 -15.14 12.21 -3.20
C ASP A 100 -13.75 11.79 -2.69
N ARG A 101 -12.79 12.71 -2.48
CA ARG A 101 -11.39 12.32 -2.22
C ARG A 101 -11.18 11.55 -0.93
N GLU A 102 -11.93 11.91 0.10
CA GLU A 102 -11.88 11.23 1.38
C GLU A 102 -12.17 9.73 1.20
N ARG A 103 -13.11 9.38 0.30
CA ARG A 103 -13.43 7.97 -0.03
C ARG A 103 -12.24 7.22 -0.60
N PHE A 104 -11.28 7.88 -1.25
CA PHE A 104 -10.12 7.25 -1.88
C PHE A 104 -8.87 7.22 -0.98
N LEU A 105 -8.81 8.05 0.07
CA LEU A 105 -7.62 8.25 0.89
C LEU A 105 -7.08 6.95 1.49
N PHE A 106 -7.97 6.12 2.05
CA PHE A 106 -7.60 4.86 2.68
C PHE A 106 -8.15 3.62 1.97
N ARG A 107 -8.50 3.73 0.68
CA ARG A 107 -8.84 2.53 -0.09
C ARG A 107 -7.67 1.56 -0.12
N PRO A 108 -7.94 0.23 -0.13
CA PRO A 108 -6.91 -0.79 -0.04
C PRO A 108 -6.18 -1.00 -1.39
N TYR A 109 -5.58 0.07 -1.92
CA TYR A 109 -4.88 0.10 -3.20
C TYR A 109 -3.41 -0.36 -3.12
N ARG A 110 -3.01 -0.96 -2.00
CA ARG A 110 -1.69 -1.57 -1.84
C ARG A 110 -1.87 -3.03 -1.49
N PHE A 111 -1.13 -3.88 -2.20
CA PHE A 111 -1.13 -5.32 -2.00
C PHE A 111 0.29 -5.75 -1.60
N THR A 112 0.40 -6.51 -0.52
CA THR A 112 1.67 -7.06 -0.02
C THR A 112 1.46 -8.47 0.51
N LEU A 113 2.51 -9.30 0.47
CA LEU A 113 2.45 -10.64 1.07
C LEU A 113 2.26 -10.55 2.58
N LYS A 114 1.49 -11.47 3.17
CA LYS A 114 1.16 -11.48 4.61
C LYS A 114 2.36 -11.62 5.53
N ASN A 115 3.44 -12.22 5.05
CA ASN A 115 4.70 -12.38 5.76
C ASN A 115 5.73 -11.26 5.45
N TYR A 116 5.36 -10.26 4.65
CA TYR A 116 6.22 -9.13 4.29
C TYR A 116 5.65 -7.80 4.79
N TYR A 117 6.40 -7.14 5.68
CA TYR A 117 6.01 -5.89 6.33
C TYR A 117 6.99 -4.76 5.95
N PRO A 118 6.66 -3.94 4.93
CA PRO A 118 7.56 -2.91 4.44
C PRO A 118 7.88 -1.87 5.51
N LYS A 119 9.15 -1.50 5.69
CA LYS A 119 9.60 -0.52 6.71
C LYS A 119 8.80 0.78 6.65
N LYS A 120 8.69 1.40 5.47
CA LYS A 120 8.08 2.74 5.32
C LYS A 120 6.56 2.74 5.55
N MET A 121 5.90 1.58 5.53
CA MET A 121 4.44 1.47 5.45
C MET A 121 3.89 0.34 6.35
N LYS A 122 4.70 -0.09 7.32
CA LYS A 122 4.36 -1.13 8.29
C LYS A 122 3.08 -0.78 9.04
N LEU A 123 2.97 0.46 9.52
CA LEU A 123 1.80 0.95 10.23
C LEU A 123 0.49 0.71 9.46
N THR A 124 0.40 1.12 8.19
CA THR A 124 -0.85 0.96 7.42
C THR A 124 -1.23 -0.50 7.19
N VAL A 125 -0.24 -1.40 7.10
CA VAL A 125 -0.50 -2.84 7.02
C VAL A 125 -1.05 -3.35 8.36
N LEU A 126 -0.44 -2.93 9.49
CA LEU A 126 -0.89 -3.30 10.82
C LEU A 126 -2.33 -2.85 11.11
N LEU A 127 -2.64 -1.59 10.79
CA LEU A 127 -3.98 -1.05 10.96
C LEU A 127 -5.00 -1.77 10.06
N ALA A 128 -4.62 -2.12 8.82
CA ALA A 128 -5.50 -2.85 7.91
C ALA A 128 -5.83 -4.26 8.43
N LEU A 129 -4.83 -4.98 8.95
CA LEU A 129 -5.00 -6.29 9.58
C LEU A 129 -5.90 -6.22 10.84
N ALA A 130 -5.68 -5.23 11.70
CA ALA A 130 -6.52 -5.02 12.87
C ALA A 130 -7.97 -4.75 12.48
N ALA A 131 -8.18 -3.93 11.46
CA ALA A 131 -9.50 -3.63 10.96
C ALA A 131 -10.18 -4.86 10.34
N GLU A 132 -9.47 -5.66 9.56
CA GLU A 132 -9.98 -6.94 9.04
C GLU A 132 -10.43 -7.88 10.16
N LYS A 133 -9.59 -8.08 11.17
CA LYS A 133 -9.92 -8.91 12.33
C LYS A 133 -11.13 -8.40 13.10
N TYR A 134 -11.19 -7.09 13.35
CA TYR A 134 -12.33 -6.45 14.01
C TYR A 134 -13.67 -6.79 13.34
N PHE A 135 -13.75 -6.66 12.01
CA PHE A 135 -14.98 -6.96 11.27
C PHE A 135 -15.28 -8.46 11.13
N ASN A 136 -14.25 -9.32 11.15
CA ASN A 136 -14.44 -10.77 11.04
C ASN A 136 -14.82 -11.41 12.38
N ASP A 137 -14.17 -11.02 13.48
CA ASP A 137 -14.27 -11.72 14.77
C ASP A 137 -15.31 -11.08 15.72
N LYS A 138 -15.99 -10.01 15.30
CA LYS A 138 -17.03 -9.27 16.06
C LYS A 138 -16.61 -8.84 17.49
N LYS A 139 -15.32 -8.64 17.73
CA LYS A 139 -14.86 -8.09 19.03
C LYS A 139 -15.23 -6.61 19.17
N GLU A 140 -15.23 -6.13 20.41
CA GLU A 140 -15.65 -4.78 20.76
C GLU A 140 -14.59 -3.71 20.44
N ASN A 141 -13.29 -4.05 20.49
CA ASN A 141 -12.21 -3.06 20.34
C ASN A 141 -11.07 -3.52 19.40
N PHE A 142 -10.45 -2.57 18.68
CA PHE A 142 -9.27 -2.86 17.86
C PHE A 142 -8.05 -3.31 18.69
N THR A 143 -7.94 -2.86 19.95
CA THR A 143 -6.81 -3.17 20.83
C THR A 143 -6.73 -4.64 21.24
N ASP A 144 -7.82 -5.37 21.17
CA ASP A 144 -7.89 -6.81 21.49
C ASP A 144 -6.99 -7.66 20.58
N TYR A 145 -6.57 -7.11 19.44
CA TYR A 145 -5.68 -7.78 18.48
C TYR A 145 -4.21 -7.43 18.66
N ALA A 146 -3.86 -6.53 19.58
CA ALA A 146 -2.49 -6.01 19.69
C ALA A 146 -1.46 -7.11 19.99
N LYS A 147 -1.78 -8.05 20.88
CA LYS A 147 -0.88 -9.16 21.25
C LYS A 147 -0.63 -10.08 20.05
N GLU A 148 -1.69 -10.49 19.36
CA GLU A 148 -1.61 -11.36 18.19
C GLU A 148 -0.84 -10.71 17.03
N LEU A 149 -1.14 -9.43 16.76
CA LEU A 149 -0.45 -8.66 15.74
C LEU A 149 1.01 -8.39 16.09
N ALA A 150 1.34 -8.19 17.38
CA ALA A 150 2.72 -8.00 17.81
C ALA A 150 3.59 -9.22 17.46
N THR A 151 3.07 -10.41 17.74
CA THR A 151 3.73 -11.69 17.44
C THR A 151 3.88 -11.89 15.93
N SER A 152 2.80 -11.79 15.16
CA SER A 152 2.81 -12.07 13.72
C SER A 152 3.63 -11.07 12.90
N THR A 153 3.69 -9.81 13.34
CA THR A 153 4.31 -8.72 12.57
C THR A 153 5.70 -8.32 13.07
N LYS A 154 6.20 -8.97 14.13
CA LYS A 154 7.45 -8.63 14.81
C LYS A 154 7.48 -7.13 15.17
N THR A 155 6.41 -6.67 15.82
CA THR A 155 6.26 -5.27 16.25
C THR A 155 6.10 -5.24 17.76
N ARG A 156 6.69 -4.26 18.44
CA ARG A 156 6.51 -4.11 19.89
C ARG A 156 5.03 -3.92 20.21
N GLN A 157 4.50 -4.74 21.11
CA GLN A 157 3.08 -4.70 21.50
C GLN A 157 2.66 -3.31 22.00
N ALA A 158 3.50 -2.63 22.79
CA ALA A 158 3.21 -1.27 23.26
C ALA A 158 2.99 -0.28 22.11
N THR A 159 3.80 -0.36 21.04
CA THR A 159 3.62 0.47 19.85
C THR A 159 2.32 0.15 19.13
N LEU A 160 1.94 -1.12 19.04
CA LEU A 160 0.66 -1.52 18.47
C LEU A 160 -0.52 -1.01 19.31
N MET A 161 -0.46 -1.14 20.63
CA MET A 161 -1.51 -0.63 21.53
C MET A 161 -1.79 0.86 21.31
N ILE A 162 -0.74 1.68 21.20
CA ILE A 162 -0.89 3.12 20.92
C ILE A 162 -1.62 3.34 19.58
N ASN A 163 -1.15 2.71 18.50
CA ASN A 163 -1.73 2.90 17.17
C ASN A 163 -3.17 2.36 17.06
N LEU A 164 -3.48 1.27 17.77
CA LEU A 164 -4.82 0.68 17.79
C LEU A 164 -5.79 1.48 18.66
N ASN A 165 -5.30 2.09 19.74
CA ASN A 165 -6.07 3.09 20.50
C ASN A 165 -6.37 4.32 19.66
N ASP A 166 -5.39 4.83 18.89
CA ASP A 166 -5.61 5.95 17.98
C ASP A 166 -6.61 5.58 16.87
N LEU A 167 -6.53 4.36 16.34
CA LEU A 167 -7.51 3.83 15.38
C LEU A 167 -8.92 3.79 15.97
N GLN A 168 -9.06 3.27 17.20
CA GLN A 168 -10.33 3.22 17.94
C GLN A 168 -10.88 4.63 18.18
N THR A 169 -10.03 5.55 18.64
CA THR A 169 -10.39 6.96 18.88
C THR A 169 -10.94 7.61 17.61
N GLY A 170 -10.32 7.35 16.46
CA GLY A 170 -10.83 7.80 15.17
C GLY A 170 -12.17 7.17 14.81
N TYR A 171 -12.30 5.86 15.00
CA TYR A 171 -13.54 5.13 14.73
C TYR A 171 -14.71 5.66 15.61
N ASP A 172 -14.46 5.95 16.88
CA ASP A 172 -15.51 6.45 17.78
C ASP A 172 -15.82 7.93 17.57
N MET A 173 -14.98 8.65 16.82
CA MET A 173 -15.15 10.09 16.59
C MET A 173 -16.46 10.44 15.88
N ASP A 174 -17.04 11.56 16.30
CA ASP A 174 -18.15 12.22 15.63
C ASP A 174 -17.62 13.05 14.46
N ILE A 175 -17.93 12.60 13.24
CA ILE A 175 -17.45 13.19 11.99
C ILE A 175 -18.07 14.56 11.67
N SER A 176 -19.12 14.97 12.37
CA SER A 176 -19.73 16.30 12.20
C SER A 176 -18.91 17.42 12.84
N LYS A 177 -17.94 17.08 13.71
CA LYS A 177 -17.12 18.05 14.43
C LYS A 177 -15.93 18.53 13.59
N LYS A 178 -15.67 19.85 13.63
CA LYS A 178 -14.51 20.50 12.97
C LYS A 178 -13.14 19.96 13.41
N THR A 179 -13.09 19.21 14.52
CA THR A 179 -11.88 18.62 15.08
C THR A 179 -11.44 17.33 14.36
N SER A 180 -12.21 16.81 13.41
CA SER A 180 -11.84 15.58 12.69
C SER A 180 -10.49 15.72 11.94
N PRO A 181 -9.58 14.73 12.05
CA PRO A 181 -8.36 14.64 11.25
C PRO A 181 -8.60 14.74 9.73
N LEU A 182 -9.80 14.35 9.26
CA LEU A 182 -10.17 14.44 7.84
C LEU A 182 -10.63 15.84 7.41
N VAL A 183 -10.92 16.75 8.35
CA VAL A 183 -11.19 18.16 8.02
C VAL A 183 -9.90 18.80 7.52
N ASP A 184 -9.95 19.40 6.32
CA ASP A 184 -8.82 20.06 5.67
C ASP A 184 -7.55 19.18 5.56
N TYR A 185 -7.70 17.86 5.45
CA TYR A 185 -6.57 16.93 5.47
C TYR A 185 -5.49 17.22 4.40
N TYR A 186 -5.91 17.78 3.27
CA TYR A 186 -5.03 18.15 2.16
C TYR A 186 -4.06 19.31 2.49
N LYS A 187 -4.31 20.03 3.59
CA LYS A 187 -3.43 21.08 4.13
C LYS A 187 -2.53 20.59 5.27
N LYS A 188 -2.70 19.35 5.73
CA LYS A 188 -2.04 18.82 6.93
C LYS A 188 -0.89 17.90 6.57
N ASN A 189 0.17 17.99 7.37
CA ASN A 189 1.17 16.93 7.46
C ASN A 189 0.71 15.96 8.55
N PHE A 190 0.25 14.78 8.17
CA PHE A 190 -0.25 13.82 9.14
C PHE A 190 0.88 13.22 9.98
N THR A 191 0.73 13.28 11.30
CA THR A 191 1.49 12.45 12.24
C THR A 191 1.01 11.00 12.18
N THR A 192 1.75 10.09 12.83
CA THR A 192 1.33 8.68 13.00
C THR A 192 -0.05 8.56 13.66
N THR A 193 -0.30 9.35 14.70
CA THR A 193 -1.59 9.38 15.41
C THR A 193 -2.70 9.90 14.51
N ASP A 194 -2.45 11.00 13.77
CA ASP A 194 -3.46 11.52 12.85
C ASP A 194 -3.82 10.52 11.75
N LEU A 195 -2.82 9.78 11.22
CA LEU A 195 -3.05 8.73 10.22
C LEU A 195 -3.93 7.60 10.76
N ALA A 196 -3.65 7.14 11.99
CA ALA A 196 -4.42 6.08 12.62
C ALA A 196 -5.87 6.52 12.88
N GLN A 197 -6.07 7.71 13.46
CA GLN A 197 -7.41 8.27 13.69
C GLN A 197 -8.17 8.52 12.39
N ALA A 198 -7.52 9.14 11.39
CA ALA A 198 -8.11 9.39 10.08
C ALA A 198 -8.55 8.07 9.40
N TYR A 199 -7.78 7.00 9.56
CA TYR A 199 -8.16 5.69 9.03
C TYR A 199 -9.35 5.09 9.79
N GLY A 200 -9.43 5.24 11.11
CA GLY A 200 -10.58 4.81 11.92
C GLY A 200 -11.87 5.50 11.47
N ILE A 201 -11.81 6.82 11.25
CA ILE A 201 -12.93 7.60 10.71
C ILE A 201 -13.32 7.09 9.31
N TRP A 202 -12.33 6.88 8.44
CA TRP A 202 -12.57 6.38 7.10
C TRP A 202 -13.24 5.01 7.11
N ILE A 203 -12.81 4.10 7.98
CA ILE A 203 -13.40 2.78 8.16
C ILE A 203 -14.88 2.92 8.51
N LYS A 204 -15.22 3.71 9.54
CA LYS A 204 -16.61 3.93 9.97
C LYS A 204 -17.50 4.48 8.85
N LYS A 205 -16.96 5.39 8.04
CA LYS A 205 -17.73 6.11 7.01
C LYS A 205 -17.85 5.37 5.69
N TYR A 206 -16.84 4.59 5.30
CA TYR A 206 -16.72 4.08 3.93
C TYR A 206 -16.50 2.57 3.81
N ARG A 207 -16.07 1.87 4.86
CA ARG A 207 -15.83 0.41 4.78
C ARG A 207 -17.10 -0.41 4.99
N THR A 208 -18.14 0.19 5.55
CA THR A 208 -19.42 -0.44 5.90
C THR A 208 -20.44 -0.47 4.75
N ASN A 209 -20.08 0.01 3.55
CA ASN A 209 -20.91 -0.05 2.35
C ASN A 209 -20.30 -0.96 1.28
#